data_AF-A0A969YPU9-F1
#
_entry.id   AF-A0A969YPU9-F1
#
_cell.length_a   1.000
_cell.length_b   1.000
_cell.length_c   1.000
_cell.angle_alpha   90.00
_cell.angle_beta   90.00
_cell.angle_gamma   90.00
#
_symmetry.space_group_name_H-M   'P 1'
#
loop_
_entity.id
_entity.type
_entity.pdbx_description
1 polymer ?
#
loop_
_entity_poly.entity_id
_entity_poly.type
_entity_poly.pdbx_seq_one_letter_code
_entity_poly.pdbx_strand_id
1 'polypeptide(L)'
;ISRDINQYRRYIQNSRGEFTVAKDQVVRPLTGWFSDRSCSYLAAGRPVITQETGFSKYLPTGKGLFGFRTMEDILTAIDIIESDYEGSCTAAREIASEYFAAEKVLGSLMERAGL
;
A
#
# COMPACT_ATOMS: atom_id res chain seq x y z
N ILE A 1 -12.84 -8.78 -15.03
CA ILE A 1 -11.83 -7.75 -14.73
C ILE A 1 -10.41 -8.33 -14.78
N SER A 2 -10.05 -9.33 -13.95
CA SER A 2 -8.68 -9.87 -13.86
C SER A 2 -8.19 -10.75 -15.03
N ARG A 3 -9.04 -11.00 -16.03
CA ARG A 3 -8.69 -11.79 -17.23
C ARG A 3 -7.96 -10.97 -18.31
N ASP A 4 -7.93 -9.64 -18.17
CA ASP A 4 -7.20 -8.73 -19.05
C ASP A 4 -6.42 -7.72 -18.21
N ILE A 5 -5.12 -7.58 -18.49
CA ILE A 5 -4.22 -6.74 -17.69
C ILE A 5 -4.59 -5.25 -17.80
N ASN A 6 -5.08 -4.81 -18.96
CA ASN A 6 -5.44 -3.41 -19.17
C ASN A 6 -6.74 -3.05 -18.45
N GLN A 7 -7.73 -3.94 -18.46
CA GLN A 7 -8.95 -3.79 -17.67
C GLN A 7 -8.64 -3.77 -16.18
N TYR A 8 -7.76 -4.66 -15.70
CA TYR A 8 -7.36 -4.67 -14.29
C TYR A 8 -6.60 -3.40 -13.88
N ARG A 9 -5.68 -2.92 -14.72
CA ARG A 9 -4.98 -1.64 -14.50
C ARG A 9 -5.97 -0.48 -14.41
N ARG A 10 -6.92 -0.38 -15.35
CA ARG A 10 -7.96 0.66 -15.32
C ARG A 10 -8.85 0.56 -14.07
N TYR A 11 -9.18 -0.66 -13.64
CA TYR A 11 -9.92 -0.87 -12.40
C TYR A 11 -9.21 -0.26 -11.19
N ILE A 12 -7.89 -0.51 -11.05
CA ILE A 12 -7.09 0.10 -9.97
C ILE A 12 -7.05 1.62 -10.11
N GLN A 13 -6.72 2.14 -11.31
CA GLN A 13 -6.57 3.58 -11.56
C GLN A 13 -7.86 4.38 -11.33
N ASN A 14 -9.01 3.78 -11.65
CA ASN A 14 -10.32 4.41 -11.47
C ASN A 14 -10.92 4.17 -10.09
N SER A 15 -10.26 3.41 -9.21
CA SER A 15 -10.71 3.22 -7.83
C SER A 15 -10.47 4.46 -6.99
N ARG A 16 -11.30 4.66 -5.96
CA ARG A 16 -11.08 5.72 -4.94
C ARG A 16 -9.88 5.40 -4.04
N GLY A 17 -9.68 4.13 -3.74
CA GLY A 17 -8.65 3.63 -2.84
C GLY A 17 -8.76 2.11 -2.72
N GLU A 18 -7.93 1.52 -1.89
CA GLU A 18 -8.01 0.10 -1.53
C GLU A 18 -8.44 -0.06 -0.07
N PHE A 19 -9.34 -1.01 0.19
CA PHE A 19 -9.56 -1.59 1.51
C PHE A 19 -9.33 -3.10 1.45
N THR A 20 -8.51 -3.66 2.34
CA THR A 20 -8.18 -5.09 2.31
C THR A 20 -8.01 -5.70 3.70
N VAL A 21 -8.61 -6.88 3.90
CA VAL A 21 -8.31 -7.78 5.02
C VAL A 21 -7.28 -8.82 4.60
N ALA A 22 -6.32 -9.13 5.48
CA ALA A 22 -5.30 -10.13 5.24
C ALA A 22 -5.67 -11.48 5.86
N LYS A 23 -5.13 -12.57 5.31
CA LYS A 23 -5.31 -13.91 5.88
C LYS A 23 -4.67 -13.94 7.27
N ASP A 24 -5.36 -14.57 8.21
CA ASP A 24 -4.94 -14.62 9.60
C ASP A 24 -3.49 -15.13 9.80
N GLN A 25 -3.04 -16.05 8.94
CA GLN A 25 -1.68 -16.60 8.92
C GLN A 25 -0.56 -15.56 8.79
N VAL A 26 -0.85 -14.35 8.31
CA VAL A 26 0.12 -13.24 8.23
C VAL A 26 -0.20 -12.09 9.20
N VAL A 27 -1.43 -12.06 9.74
CA VAL A 27 -1.91 -11.05 10.68
C VAL A 27 -1.42 -11.36 12.10
N ARG A 28 -1.79 -12.52 12.66
CA ARG A 28 -1.41 -12.88 14.04
C ARG A 28 0.10 -12.93 14.28
N PRO A 29 0.93 -13.52 13.38
CA PRO A 29 2.37 -13.56 13.59
C PRO A 29 3.11 -12.26 13.20
N LEU A 30 2.41 -11.24 12.68
CA LEU A 30 2.99 -9.96 12.29
C LEU A 30 4.23 -10.09 11.36
N THR A 31 4.08 -10.88 10.30
CA THR A 31 5.17 -11.23 9.35
C THR A 31 5.75 -10.07 8.55
N GLY A 32 5.11 -8.90 8.55
CA GLY A 32 5.42 -7.79 7.65
C GLY A 32 4.89 -7.96 6.24
N TRP A 33 4.06 -9.00 5.97
CA TRP A 33 3.53 -9.26 4.64
C TRP A 33 2.79 -8.04 4.07
N PHE A 34 3.09 -7.70 2.81
CA PHE A 34 2.44 -6.60 2.09
C PHE A 34 2.04 -7.08 0.69
N SER A 35 0.89 -6.64 0.18
CA SER A 35 0.34 -7.15 -1.08
C SER A 35 0.89 -6.41 -2.30
N ASP A 36 1.26 -7.14 -3.35
CA ASP A 36 1.57 -6.56 -4.67
C ASP A 36 0.41 -5.72 -5.23
N ARG A 37 -0.84 -6.08 -4.87
CA ARG A 37 -2.02 -5.31 -5.24
C ARG A 37 -2.02 -3.96 -4.52
N SER A 38 -1.75 -3.93 -3.22
CA SER A 38 -1.60 -2.69 -2.45
C SER A 38 -0.49 -1.81 -3.02
N CYS A 39 0.67 -2.39 -3.38
CA CYS A 39 1.73 -1.67 -4.10
C CYS A 39 1.23 -1.06 -5.42
N SER A 40 0.43 -1.79 -6.19
CA SER A 40 -0.14 -1.32 -7.45
C SER A 40 -1.12 -0.15 -7.25
N TYR A 41 -1.93 -0.18 -6.17
CA TYR A 41 -2.80 0.93 -5.79
C TYR A 41 -1.97 2.16 -5.38
N LEU A 42 -0.96 2.00 -4.54
CA LEU A 42 -0.05 3.07 -4.15
C LEU A 42 0.63 3.70 -5.38
N ALA A 43 1.15 2.89 -6.31
CA ALA A 43 1.77 3.38 -7.55
C ALA A 43 0.78 4.16 -8.43
N ALA A 44 -0.49 3.74 -8.47
CA ALA A 44 -1.57 4.48 -9.12
C ALA A 44 -2.00 5.75 -8.36
N GLY A 45 -1.33 6.09 -7.24
CA GLY A 45 -1.65 7.22 -6.38
C GLY A 45 -3.02 7.04 -5.73
N ARG A 46 -3.41 5.81 -5.40
CA ARG A 46 -4.66 5.50 -4.71
C ARG A 46 -4.34 5.15 -3.25
N PRO A 47 -4.97 5.80 -2.26
CA PRO A 47 -4.70 5.51 -0.86
C PRO A 47 -5.12 4.09 -0.49
N VAL A 48 -4.41 3.48 0.46
CA VAL A 48 -4.59 2.09 0.87
C VAL A 48 -4.87 2.01 2.37
N ILE A 49 -5.95 1.31 2.73
CA ILE A 49 -6.25 0.86 4.08
C ILE A 49 -6.17 -0.66 4.09
N THR A 50 -5.18 -1.24 4.77
CA THR A 50 -4.99 -2.69 4.79
C THR A 50 -4.77 -3.20 6.21
N GLN A 51 -5.24 -4.42 6.49
CA GLN A 51 -5.08 -5.04 7.79
C GLN A 51 -3.59 -5.06 8.16
N GLU A 52 -3.29 -4.63 9.37
CA GLU A 52 -1.95 -4.66 9.90
C GLU A 52 -1.40 -6.10 9.94
N THR A 53 -0.20 -6.26 9.40
CA THR A 53 0.57 -7.50 9.42
C THR A 53 1.97 -7.27 9.97
N GLY A 54 2.29 -6.11 10.53
CA GLY A 54 3.62 -5.68 10.93
C GLY A 54 4.37 -4.87 9.87
N PHE A 55 3.76 -4.61 8.71
CA PHE A 55 4.39 -3.86 7.61
C PHE A 55 4.70 -2.41 7.98
N SER A 56 3.94 -1.83 8.93
CA SER A 56 4.11 -0.45 9.39
C SER A 56 5.45 -0.18 10.08
N LYS A 57 6.21 -1.22 10.41
CA LYS A 57 7.60 -1.11 10.89
C LYS A 57 8.59 -0.74 9.78
N TYR A 58 8.22 -0.98 8.52
CA TYR A 58 9.12 -0.85 7.35
C TYR A 58 8.63 0.18 6.35
N LEU A 59 7.33 0.46 6.32
CA LEU A 59 6.70 1.41 5.40
C LEU A 59 6.12 2.60 6.16
N PRO A 60 6.15 3.82 5.59
CA PRO A 60 5.49 4.97 6.20
C PRO A 60 3.98 4.74 6.22
N THR A 61 3.33 5.07 7.33
CA THR A 61 1.88 5.02 7.48
C THR A 61 1.34 6.33 8.03
N GLY A 62 0.03 6.52 7.97
CA GLY A 62 -0.67 7.70 8.48
C GLY A 62 -0.98 8.76 7.43
N LYS A 63 -0.43 8.64 6.21
CA LYS A 63 -0.86 9.41 5.03
C LYS A 63 -0.65 8.57 3.77
N GLY A 64 -1.70 8.39 2.96
CA GLY A 64 -1.68 7.55 1.76
C GLY A 64 -1.66 6.03 2.01
N LEU A 65 -1.03 5.54 3.08
CA LEU A 65 -1.06 4.15 3.53
C LEU A 65 -1.45 4.04 5.01
N PHE A 66 -2.39 3.15 5.32
CA PHE A 66 -2.93 2.97 6.66
C PHE A 66 -3.01 1.48 7.01
N GLY A 67 -2.43 1.13 8.15
CA GLY A 67 -2.59 -0.19 8.77
C GLY A 67 -3.69 -0.15 9.82
N PHE A 68 -4.63 -1.10 9.77
CA PHE A 68 -5.68 -1.19 10.80
C PHE A 68 -5.59 -2.46 11.63
N ARG A 69 -5.94 -2.35 12.92
CA ARG A 69 -6.15 -3.47 13.86
C ARG A 69 -7.60 -3.49 14.36
N THR A 70 -8.26 -2.33 14.36
CA THR A 70 -9.61 -2.13 14.87
C THR A 70 -10.48 -1.42 13.83
N MET A 71 -11.78 -1.34 14.10
CA MET A 71 -12.70 -0.53 13.30
C MET A 71 -12.39 0.97 13.41
N GLU A 72 -11.96 1.43 14.57
CA GLU A 72 -11.62 2.84 14.81
C GLU A 72 -10.45 3.32 13.95
N ASP A 73 -9.45 2.45 13.74
CA ASP A 73 -8.34 2.73 12.83
C ASP A 73 -8.84 2.95 11.39
N ILE A 74 -9.84 2.18 10.95
CA ILE A 74 -10.42 2.28 9.60
C ILE A 74 -11.16 3.61 9.46
N LEU A 75 -12.01 3.97 10.44
CA LEU A 75 -12.77 5.22 10.41
C LEU A 75 -11.82 6.43 10.41
N THR A 76 -10.80 6.41 11.27
CA THR A 76 -9.78 7.45 11.32
C THR A 76 -9.04 7.58 9.98
N ALA A 77 -8.67 6.47 9.36
CA ALA A 77 -8.02 6.49 8.04
C ALA A 77 -8.93 7.09 6.96
N ILE A 78 -10.23 6.77 6.97
CA ILE A 78 -11.21 7.35 6.04
C ILE A 78 -11.31 8.86 6.24
N ASP A 79 -11.41 9.34 7.48
CA ASP A 79 -11.51 10.78 7.77
C ASP A 79 -10.26 11.55 7.30
N ILE A 80 -9.06 10.99 7.49
CA ILE A 80 -7.81 11.57 6.99
C ILE A 80 -7.79 11.60 5.45
N ILE A 81 -8.17 10.49 4.81
CA ILE A 81 -8.20 10.41 3.35
C ILE A 81 -9.20 11.40 2.74
N GLU A 82 -10.38 11.54 3.34
CA GLU A 82 -11.42 12.39 2.77
C GLU A 82 -11.20 13.88 3.10
N SER A 83 -10.52 14.21 4.20
CA SER A 83 -10.14 15.60 4.52
C SER A 83 -9.02 16.16 3.63
N ASP A 84 -8.12 15.31 3.14
CA ASP A 84 -7.06 15.68 2.18
C ASP A 84 -6.78 14.52 1.21
N TYR A 85 -7.69 14.34 0.25
CA TYR A 85 -7.59 13.23 -0.69
C TYR A 85 -6.41 13.39 -1.65
N GLU A 86 -6.19 14.60 -2.16
CA GLU A 86 -5.09 14.86 -3.09
C GLU A 86 -3.73 14.65 -2.43
N GLY A 87 -3.57 15.10 -1.18
CA GLY A 87 -2.37 14.82 -0.39
C GLY A 87 -2.22 13.35 -0.06
N SER A 88 -3.30 12.62 0.21
CA SER A 88 -3.27 11.16 0.41
C SER A 88 -2.89 10.40 -0.87
N CYS A 89 -3.38 10.84 -2.04
CA CYS A 89 -2.99 10.31 -3.34
C CYS A 89 -1.51 10.55 -3.66
N THR A 90 -1.02 11.75 -3.33
CA THR A 90 0.38 12.14 -3.53
C THR A 90 1.29 11.29 -2.64
N ALA A 91 1.00 11.21 -1.34
CA ALA A 91 1.75 10.38 -0.40
C ALA A 91 1.73 8.90 -0.79
N ALA A 92 0.60 8.38 -1.26
CA ALA A 92 0.51 7.01 -1.76
C ALA A 92 1.50 6.74 -2.90
N ARG A 93 1.59 7.67 -3.86
CA ARG A 93 2.54 7.55 -4.98
C ARG A 93 3.98 7.70 -4.52
N GLU A 94 4.26 8.61 -3.59
CA GLU A 94 5.59 8.78 -3.00
C GLU A 94 6.07 7.51 -2.31
N ILE A 95 5.23 6.89 -1.47
CA ILE A 95 5.53 5.60 -0.82
C ILE A 95 5.85 4.53 -1.87
N ALA A 96 5.05 4.42 -2.94
CA ALA A 96 5.34 3.48 -4.02
C ALA A 96 6.71 3.72 -4.67
N SER A 97 7.01 4.98 -5.00
CA SER A 97 8.26 5.36 -5.65
C SER A 97 9.49 5.19 -4.76
N GLU A 98 9.35 5.36 -3.44
CA GLU A 98 10.46 5.28 -2.50
C GLU A 98 10.78 3.84 -2.09
N TYR A 99 9.75 3.05 -1.79
CA TYR A 99 9.93 1.74 -1.16
C TYR A 99 9.79 0.56 -2.13
N PHE A 100 9.18 0.77 -3.30
CA PHE A 100 8.84 -0.31 -4.22
C PHE A 100 9.32 -0.10 -5.67
N ALA A 101 9.96 1.04 -5.98
CA ALA A 101 10.56 1.24 -7.30
C ALA A 101 11.65 0.20 -7.57
N ALA A 102 11.60 -0.42 -8.75
CA ALA A 102 12.51 -1.50 -9.11
C ALA A 102 13.97 -1.05 -9.07
N GLU A 103 14.25 0.16 -9.54
CA GLU A 103 15.57 0.78 -9.56
C GLU A 103 16.16 0.89 -8.15
N LYS A 104 15.34 1.23 -7.15
CA LYS A 104 15.77 1.35 -5.76
C LYS A 104 15.97 0.00 -5.09
N VAL A 105 14.97 -0.88 -5.21
CA VAL A 105 14.99 -2.20 -4.57
C VAL A 105 16.08 -3.07 -5.18
N LEU A 106 16.12 -3.20 -6.51
CA LEU A 106 17.14 -4.01 -7.18
C LEU A 106 18.53 -3.41 -7.00
N GLY A 107 18.67 -2.08 -7.08
CA GLY A 107 19.95 -1.41 -6.82
C GLY A 107 20.51 -1.74 -5.44
N SER A 108 19.69 -1.61 -4.38
CA SER A 108 20.10 -1.99 -3.02
C SER A 108 20.43 -3.48 -2.88
N LEU A 109 19.66 -4.37 -3.54
CA LEU A 109 19.92 -5.81 -3.51
C LEU A 109 21.24 -6.17 -4.19
N MET A 110 21.54 -5.56 -5.33
CA MET A 110 22.80 -5.76 -6.06
C MET A 110 24.00 -5.29 -5.22
N GLU A 111 23.92 -4.08 -4.67
CA GLU A 111 24.96 -3.54 -3.79
C GLU A 111 25.25 -4.47 -2.59
N ARG A 112 24.20 -4.97 -1.94
CA ARG A 112 24.32 -5.91 -0.81
C ARG A 112 24.85 -7.28 -1.21
N ALA A 113 24.66 -7.68 -2.46
CA ALA A 113 25.23 -8.89 -3.03
C ALA A 113 26.68 -8.69 -3.52
N GLY A 114 27.20 -7.46 -3.49
CA GLY A 114 28.54 -7.11 -3.98
C GLY A 114 28.63 -7.01 -5.51
N LEU A 115 27.51 -6.70 -6.18
CA LEU A 115 27.42 -6.48 -7.62
C LEU A 115 27.33 -5.00 -7.97
#